data_AF-A0A7X8A4F8-F1
#
_entry.id   AF-A0A7X8A4F8-F1
#
_cell.length_a   1.000
_cell.length_b   1.000
_cell.length_c   1.000
_cell.angle_alpha   90.00
_cell.angle_beta   90.00
_cell.angle_gamma   90.00
#
_symmetry.space_group_name_H-M   'P 1'
#
loop_
_entity.id
_entity.type
_entity.pdbx_description
1 polymer ?
#
loop_
_entity_poly.entity_id
_entity_poly.type
_entity_poly.pdbx_seq_one_letter_code
_entity_poly.pdbx_strand_id
1 'polypeptide(L)'
;MDSKRQLLFAAVGLGVSIAAKIAFGFISQGRFWGINQLAYYPYPAAIVLNGLFIALVILCLNHKVVEKINRFYIKWAANARRVPAIPRAVILVGLSFAIFYVFRDFTNLLGDGLLRIGELQNKRLENFLNQHSAEPLDYLIHYFVYSNFLEPLKIKPIMCYQFISALAGIIYIYAARSLSKKIGGGKYKGFAFWYFFGWGGIMLFFGYVESYALAAAVLMVIFSCGHDIIYKRGNAWGFALLFLLAFFLHNSLIVLLPAVAYLIYKRSDRINLRAITTLSLLTLIVGGWTWISLTHRQSPGLLISGNLSEPGYTVFSSAHFGDIVNELFLISPAFLTLIFLNIRGGENRPIHLRIYYGLAVLGGLGFLFLADPVLGMGRDWDLFALPLLGFHVGLFAGVNWERIDIRIKAAILVLMLFSTLTWIGVNRSESASVERYKNIAGLDAARSRYAFERLGTYLLLYRNWQKAEEVYKLSLQKEPHYRTYLGLAYAQAQSGKSDSAEFNYEKALELNPDQALALFSLCQAYIRDKKIVRARELFERLKRIPTTGIVNISERGIRELEENLIRAEQELVDTIGTK
;
A
#
# COMPACT_ATOMS: atom_id res chain seq x y z
N MET A 1 -38.74 4.26 8.33
CA MET A 1 -37.88 5.22 9.06
C MET A 1 -38.08 6.62 8.48
N ASP A 2 -38.67 7.56 9.21
CA ASP A 2 -38.83 8.96 8.77
C ASP A 2 -37.46 9.62 8.46
N SER A 3 -37.42 10.57 7.51
CA SER A 3 -36.26 11.38 7.13
C SER A 3 -35.48 11.97 8.32
N LYS A 4 -36.20 12.37 9.38
CA LYS A 4 -35.61 12.85 10.64
C LYS A 4 -34.84 11.76 11.37
N ARG A 5 -35.36 10.52 11.42
CA ARG A 5 -34.64 9.38 12.02
C ARG A 5 -33.37 9.06 11.24
N GLN A 6 -33.41 9.12 9.91
CA GLN A 6 -32.22 8.87 9.09
C GLN A 6 -31.10 9.89 9.37
N LEU A 7 -31.45 11.17 9.46
CA LEU A 7 -30.50 12.23 9.82
C LEU A 7 -29.97 12.05 11.25
N LEU A 8 -30.81 11.59 12.18
CA LEU A 8 -30.38 11.26 13.54
C LEU A 8 -29.35 10.12 13.55
N PHE A 9 -29.61 9.00 12.87
CA PHE A 9 -28.63 7.91 12.79
C PHE A 9 -27.35 8.30 12.07
N ALA A 10 -27.42 9.14 11.04
CA ALA A 10 -26.24 9.69 10.39
C ALA A 10 -25.41 10.55 11.37
N ALA A 11 -26.07 11.40 12.17
CA ALA A 11 -25.40 12.17 13.22
C ALA A 11 -24.79 11.28 14.31
N VAL A 12 -25.46 10.18 14.69
CA VAL A 12 -24.92 9.18 15.62
C VAL A 12 -23.68 8.50 15.02
N GLY A 13 -23.74 8.02 13.78
CA GLY A 13 -22.59 7.41 13.11
C GLY A 13 -21.40 8.36 13.02
N LEU A 14 -21.65 9.65 12.76
CA LEU A 14 -20.63 10.68 12.74
C LEU A 14 -20.04 10.92 14.13
N GLY A 15 -20.90 11.01 15.15
CA GLY A 15 -20.51 11.14 16.55
C GLY A 15 -19.65 9.97 17.02
N VAL A 16 -20.01 8.73 16.65
CA VAL A 16 -19.22 7.53 16.94
C VAL A 16 -17.85 7.59 16.29
N SER A 17 -17.75 7.94 14.99
CA SER A 17 -16.44 8.04 14.33
C SER A 17 -15.56 9.14 14.93
N ILE A 18 -16.13 10.30 15.27
CA ILE A 18 -15.40 11.41 15.91
C ILE A 18 -14.95 11.00 17.31
N ALA A 19 -15.84 10.41 18.13
CA ALA A 19 -15.52 9.95 19.46
C ALA A 19 -14.44 8.87 19.45
N ALA A 20 -14.51 7.92 18.51
CA ALA A 20 -13.49 6.90 18.33
C ALA A 20 -12.13 7.53 18.00
N LYS A 21 -12.09 8.52 17.10
CA LYS A 21 -10.86 9.23 16.74
C LYS A 21 -10.26 10.01 17.91
N ILE A 22 -11.09 10.59 18.78
CA ILE A 22 -10.64 11.31 19.97
C ILE A 22 -10.14 10.34 21.05
N ALA A 23 -10.92 9.30 21.36
CA ALA A 23 -10.64 8.37 22.45
C ALA A 23 -9.48 7.42 22.14
N PHE A 24 -9.47 6.82 20.94
CA PHE A 24 -8.48 5.81 20.56
C PHE A 24 -7.31 6.40 19.76
N GLY A 25 -7.37 7.69 19.40
CA GLY A 25 -6.33 8.35 18.61
C GLY A 25 -4.94 8.28 19.25
N PHE A 26 -4.87 8.24 20.58
CA PHE A 26 -3.62 8.24 21.37
C PHE A 26 -3.19 6.84 21.84
N ILE A 27 -3.98 5.80 21.56
CA ILE A 27 -3.72 4.47 22.09
C ILE A 27 -2.83 3.71 21.09
N SER A 28 -1.55 3.57 21.42
CA SER A 28 -0.58 2.84 20.59
C SER A 28 -0.71 1.32 20.70
N GLN A 29 -1.24 0.82 21.82
CA GLN A 29 -1.40 -0.61 22.11
C GLN A 29 -2.76 -1.16 21.63
N GLY A 30 -2.76 -2.41 21.17
CA GLY A 30 -3.96 -3.09 20.71
C GLY A 30 -4.32 -2.82 19.24
N ARG A 31 -5.42 -3.43 18.80
CA ARG A 31 -5.83 -3.48 17.39
C ARG A 31 -6.63 -2.22 17.00
N PHE A 32 -5.96 -1.06 17.02
CA PHE A 32 -6.51 0.27 16.66
C PHE A 32 -5.72 0.99 15.55
N TRP A 33 -4.96 0.24 14.76
CA TRP A 33 -3.99 0.74 13.77
C TRP A 33 -4.57 1.62 12.64
N GLY A 34 -5.89 1.59 12.43
CA GLY A 34 -6.60 2.42 11.47
C GLY A 34 -7.03 3.79 12.04
N ILE A 35 -7.02 3.97 13.37
CA ILE A 35 -7.55 5.15 14.06
C ILE A 35 -6.47 5.89 14.87
N ASN A 36 -5.47 5.17 15.38
CA ASN A 36 -4.50 5.63 16.37
C ASN A 36 -3.31 6.44 15.83
N GLN A 37 -3.44 7.11 14.68
CA GLN A 37 -2.31 7.84 14.08
C GLN A 37 -1.70 8.90 15.02
N LEU A 38 -2.49 9.53 15.91
CA LEU A 38 -1.97 10.53 16.85
C LEU A 38 -1.04 9.93 17.92
N ALA A 39 -1.14 8.63 18.21
CA ALA A 39 -0.30 7.94 19.18
C ALA A 39 1.19 7.98 18.81
N TYR A 40 1.51 8.23 17.54
CA TYR A 40 2.87 8.23 17.00
C TYR A 40 3.44 9.63 16.75
N TYR A 41 2.66 10.68 17.06
CA TYR A 41 3.16 12.05 17.03
C TYR A 41 3.86 12.38 18.35
N PRO A 42 4.84 13.32 18.35
CA PRO A 42 5.34 13.89 19.60
C PRO A 42 4.17 14.35 20.47
N TYR A 43 4.16 13.98 21.75
CA TYR A 43 3.01 14.19 22.64
C TYR A 43 2.42 15.61 22.60
N PRO A 44 3.21 16.70 22.63
CA PRO A 44 2.66 18.06 22.52
C PRO A 44 1.94 18.31 21.19
N ALA A 45 2.50 17.81 20.08
CA ALA A 45 1.90 17.97 18.75
C ALA A 45 0.58 17.16 18.65
N ALA A 46 0.55 15.95 19.21
CA ALA A 46 -0.65 15.12 19.23
C ALA A 46 -1.81 15.80 19.97
N ILE A 47 -1.55 16.42 21.13
CA ILE A 47 -2.54 17.18 21.90
C ILE A 47 -3.04 18.40 21.12
N VAL A 48 -2.14 19.17 20.51
CA VAL A 48 -2.52 20.34 19.68
C VAL A 48 -3.38 19.91 18.48
N LEU A 49 -3.00 18.85 17.76
CA LEU A 49 -3.76 18.34 16.63
C LEU A 49 -5.14 17.84 17.04
N ASN A 50 -5.26 17.16 18.18
CA ASN A 50 -6.55 16.72 18.70
C ASN A 50 -7.43 17.90 19.14
N GLY A 51 -6.86 18.90 19.82
CA GLY A 51 -7.57 20.13 20.18
C GLY A 51 -8.06 20.90 18.95
N LEU A 52 -7.24 21.01 17.91
CA LEU A 52 -7.63 21.59 16.62
C LEU A 52 -8.76 20.80 15.96
N PHE A 53 -8.70 19.46 15.99
CA PHE A 53 -9.76 18.61 15.48
C PHE A 53 -11.09 18.84 16.20
N ILE A 54 -11.08 18.84 17.53
CA ILE A 54 -12.26 19.12 18.36
C ILE A 54 -12.81 20.51 18.06
N ALA A 55 -11.94 21.53 17.99
CA ALA A 55 -12.35 22.89 17.65
C ALA A 55 -13.01 22.96 16.28
N LEU A 56 -12.44 22.31 15.26
CA LEU A 56 -13.03 22.26 13.91
C LEU A 56 -14.40 21.53 13.90
N VAL A 57 -14.55 20.45 14.67
CA VAL A 57 -15.83 19.76 14.84
C VAL A 57 -16.87 20.68 15.50
N ILE A 58 -16.51 21.39 16.57
CA ILE A 58 -17.39 22.35 17.24
C ILE A 58 -17.80 23.48 16.28
N LEU A 59 -16.86 24.01 15.51
CA LEU A 59 -17.16 25.03 14.49
C LEU A 59 -18.16 24.54 13.44
N CYS A 60 -18.14 23.24 13.10
CA CYS A 60 -19.11 22.65 12.18
C CYS A 60 -20.55 22.64 12.73
N LEU A 61 -20.76 22.76 14.04
CA LEU A 61 -22.10 22.82 14.63
C LEU A 61 -22.81 24.16 14.32
N ASN A 62 -22.04 25.21 14.04
CA ASN A 62 -22.57 26.54 13.77
C ASN A 62 -22.84 26.75 12.26
N HIS A 63 -24.12 26.75 11.88
CA HIS A 63 -24.55 26.91 10.50
C HIS A 63 -24.00 28.18 9.84
N LYS A 64 -24.05 29.33 10.54
CA LYS A 64 -23.61 30.63 9.98
C LYS A 64 -22.11 30.62 9.68
N VAL A 65 -21.30 30.00 10.55
CA VAL A 65 -19.85 29.86 10.36
C VAL A 65 -19.56 28.99 9.14
N VAL A 66 -20.16 27.79 9.07
CA VAL A 66 -19.96 26.87 7.95
C VAL A 66 -20.39 27.50 6.62
N GLU A 67 -21.52 28.20 6.60
CA GLU A 67 -21.99 28.89 5.40
C GLU A 67 -21.05 30.01 4.97
N LYS A 68 -20.48 30.78 5.92
CA LYS A 68 -19.48 31.81 5.64
C LYS A 68 -18.21 31.20 5.01
N ILE A 69 -17.71 30.10 5.56
CA ILE A 69 -16.55 29.37 5.01
C ILE A 69 -16.86 28.84 3.61
N ASN A 70 -18.03 28.23 3.41
CA ASN A 70 -18.43 27.71 2.10
C ASN A 70 -18.57 28.82 1.05
N ARG A 71 -19.16 29.98 1.40
CA ARG A 71 -19.24 31.14 0.50
C ARG A 71 -17.85 31.68 0.15
N PHE A 72 -16.94 31.73 1.11
CA PHE A 72 -15.55 32.10 0.86
C PHE A 72 -14.88 31.12 -0.12
N TYR A 73 -15.01 29.82 0.11
CA TYR A 73 -14.48 28.79 -0.78
C TYR A 73 -15.03 28.89 -2.20
N ILE A 74 -16.35 29.09 -2.36
CA ILE A 74 -16.99 29.25 -3.68
C ILE A 74 -16.42 30.48 -4.40
N LYS A 75 -16.29 31.62 -3.71
CA LYS A 75 -15.70 32.85 -4.27
C LYS A 75 -14.24 32.63 -4.69
N TRP A 76 -13.43 32.04 -3.82
CA TRP A 76 -12.03 31.70 -4.12
C TRP A 76 -11.91 30.77 -5.33
N ALA A 77 -12.72 29.70 -5.36
CA ALA A 77 -12.74 28.73 -6.46
C ALA A 77 -13.26 29.33 -7.78
N ALA A 78 -14.09 30.38 -7.73
CA ALA A 78 -14.50 31.14 -8.90
C ALA A 78 -13.37 32.05 -9.40
N ASN A 79 -12.66 32.74 -8.50
CA ASN A 79 -11.50 33.57 -8.84
C ASN A 79 -10.37 32.74 -9.46
N ALA A 80 -10.10 31.54 -8.93
CA ALA A 80 -9.12 30.61 -9.49
C ALA A 80 -9.47 30.15 -10.93
N ARG A 81 -10.71 30.34 -11.39
CA ARG A 81 -11.09 30.07 -12.79
C ARG A 81 -10.80 31.20 -13.75
N ARG A 82 -10.47 32.41 -13.25
CA ARG A 82 -10.02 33.54 -14.08
C ARG A 82 -8.63 33.29 -14.68
N VAL A 83 -7.81 32.48 -14.00
CA VAL A 83 -6.55 31.99 -14.55
C VAL A 83 -6.85 31.10 -15.77
N PRO A 84 -6.18 31.32 -16.93
CA PRO A 84 -6.39 30.51 -18.13
C PRO A 84 -6.16 29.01 -17.88
N ALA A 85 -6.77 28.17 -18.72
CA ALA A 85 -6.83 26.74 -18.46
C ALA A 85 -5.45 26.07 -18.39
N ILE A 86 -4.52 26.46 -19.27
CA ILE A 86 -3.17 25.88 -19.36
C ILE A 86 -2.31 26.23 -18.13
N PRO A 87 -2.09 27.51 -17.75
CA PRO A 87 -1.35 27.84 -16.53
C PRO A 87 -1.94 27.20 -15.28
N ARG A 88 -3.26 27.15 -15.16
CA ARG A 88 -3.92 26.49 -14.03
C ARG A 88 -3.65 24.99 -14.00
N ALA A 89 -3.60 24.32 -15.15
CA ALA A 89 -3.25 22.90 -15.24
C ALA A 89 -1.80 22.67 -14.85
N VAL A 90 -0.87 23.52 -15.33
CA VAL A 90 0.56 23.46 -14.96
C VAL A 90 0.74 23.66 -13.46
N ILE A 91 0.10 24.67 -12.87
CA ILE A 91 0.13 24.90 -11.42
C ILE A 91 -0.42 23.69 -10.68
N LEU A 92 -1.56 23.13 -11.09
CA LEU A 92 -2.14 21.96 -10.43
C LEU A 92 -1.19 20.75 -10.49
N VAL A 93 -0.58 20.49 -11.65
CA VAL A 93 0.38 19.39 -11.84
C VAL A 93 1.61 19.60 -10.95
N GLY A 94 2.26 20.76 -11.04
CA GLY A 94 3.46 21.06 -10.27
C GLY A 94 3.23 21.05 -8.77
N LEU A 95 2.11 21.62 -8.31
CA LEU A 95 1.77 21.70 -6.89
C LEU A 95 1.34 20.34 -6.32
N SER A 96 0.62 19.53 -7.11
CA SER A 96 0.30 18.15 -6.70
C SER A 96 1.56 17.30 -6.61
N PHE A 97 2.45 17.37 -7.61
CA PHE A 97 3.73 16.67 -7.58
C PHE A 97 4.57 17.08 -6.36
N ALA A 98 4.68 18.39 -6.10
CA ALA A 98 5.42 18.91 -4.95
C ALA A 98 4.85 18.39 -3.63
N ILE A 99 3.52 18.41 -3.44
CA ILE A 99 2.87 17.89 -2.24
C ILE A 99 3.17 16.39 -2.07
N PHE A 100 2.94 15.59 -3.10
CA PHE A 100 3.17 14.14 -3.05
C PHE A 100 4.64 13.80 -2.78
N TYR A 101 5.57 14.55 -3.35
CA TYR A 101 6.99 14.31 -3.21
C TYR A 101 7.58 14.79 -1.87
N VAL A 102 7.12 15.92 -1.33
CA VAL A 102 7.60 16.50 -0.07
C VAL A 102 7.10 15.70 1.15
N PHE A 103 5.86 15.25 1.09
CA PHE A 103 5.20 14.49 2.16
C PHE A 103 5.23 12.98 1.93
N ARG A 104 6.18 12.49 1.12
CA ARG A 104 6.30 11.06 0.79
C ARG A 104 6.56 10.18 2.01
N ASP A 105 6.18 8.90 1.92
CA ASP A 105 6.63 7.86 2.84
C ASP A 105 8.16 7.87 2.93
N PHE A 106 8.65 7.90 4.17
CA PHE A 106 10.08 7.94 4.44
C PHE A 106 10.70 6.54 4.49
N THR A 107 9.98 5.57 5.03
CA THR A 107 10.55 4.29 5.49
C THR A 107 10.30 3.13 4.55
N ASN A 108 9.18 3.12 3.82
CA ASN A 108 8.75 2.01 2.97
C ASN A 108 8.61 0.69 3.75
N LEU A 109 8.22 0.79 5.02
CA LEU A 109 8.01 -0.36 5.92
C LEU A 109 6.61 -0.97 5.76
N LEU A 110 5.66 -0.25 5.15
CA LEU A 110 4.34 -0.78 4.84
C LEU A 110 4.38 -1.60 3.55
N GLY A 111 3.57 -2.66 3.49
CA GLY A 111 3.62 -3.65 2.40
C GLY A 111 4.97 -4.38 2.30
N ASP A 112 5.47 -4.44 1.07
CA ASP A 112 6.68 -5.12 0.59
C ASP A 112 7.65 -4.16 -0.15
N GLY A 113 7.60 -2.84 0.12
CA GLY A 113 8.38 -1.86 -0.66
C GLY A 113 9.89 -2.09 -0.73
N LEU A 114 10.52 -2.62 0.32
CA LEU A 114 11.94 -3.01 0.29
C LEU A 114 12.22 -4.16 -0.70
N LEU A 115 11.30 -5.12 -0.81
CA LEU A 115 11.38 -6.19 -1.80
C LEU A 115 11.30 -5.61 -3.22
N ARG A 116 10.32 -4.71 -3.45
CA ARG A 116 10.11 -4.05 -4.75
C ARG A 116 11.30 -3.23 -5.22
N ILE A 117 11.97 -2.54 -4.31
CA ILE A 117 13.22 -1.82 -4.61
C ILE A 117 14.31 -2.80 -5.06
N GLY A 118 14.46 -3.93 -4.35
CA GLY A 118 15.47 -4.94 -4.65
C GLY A 118 15.22 -5.67 -5.97
N GLU A 119 13.97 -6.01 -6.29
CA GLU A 119 13.57 -6.63 -7.56
C GLU A 119 13.90 -5.74 -8.75
N LEU A 120 13.53 -4.45 -8.66
CA LEU A 120 13.79 -3.46 -9.69
C LEU A 120 15.29 -3.18 -9.84
N GLN A 121 16.04 -3.08 -8.74
CA GLN A 121 17.49 -2.89 -8.77
C GLN A 121 18.21 -4.02 -9.48
N ASN A 122 17.78 -5.26 -9.25
CA ASN A 122 18.36 -6.46 -9.84
C ASN A 122 17.79 -6.77 -11.23
N LYS A 123 16.88 -5.94 -11.76
CA LYS A 123 16.27 -6.10 -13.09
C LYS A 123 15.71 -7.51 -13.31
N ARG A 124 15.03 -8.06 -12.29
CA ARG A 124 14.53 -9.44 -12.32
C ARG A 124 13.39 -9.59 -13.34
N LEU A 125 13.68 -10.24 -14.46
CA LEU A 125 12.67 -10.76 -15.40
C LEU A 125 12.61 -12.29 -15.38
N GLU A 126 13.67 -12.94 -14.89
CA GLU A 126 13.65 -14.37 -14.59
C GLU A 126 12.58 -14.65 -13.52
N ASN A 127 11.73 -15.66 -13.75
CA ASN A 127 10.58 -15.97 -12.91
C ASN A 127 9.52 -14.85 -12.77
N PHE A 128 9.41 -13.96 -13.78
CA PHE A 128 8.42 -12.88 -13.80
C PHE A 128 6.99 -13.33 -13.43
N LEU A 129 6.53 -14.48 -13.96
CA LEU A 129 5.19 -15.01 -13.64
C LEU A 129 5.05 -15.42 -12.18
N ASN A 130 6.13 -15.84 -11.53
CA ASN A 130 6.09 -16.28 -10.14
C ASN A 130 6.04 -15.07 -9.18
N GLN A 131 6.73 -13.98 -9.53
CA GLN A 131 6.88 -12.80 -8.67
C GLN A 131 5.87 -11.68 -8.95
N HIS A 132 5.46 -11.52 -10.21
CA HIS A 132 4.72 -10.34 -10.67
C HIS A 132 3.42 -10.67 -11.40
N SER A 133 2.92 -11.91 -11.32
CA SER A 133 1.66 -12.24 -12.01
C SER A 133 0.42 -11.55 -11.43
N ALA A 134 0.48 -10.96 -10.22
CA ALA A 134 -0.61 -10.16 -9.66
C ALA A 134 -0.66 -8.73 -10.22
N GLU A 135 0.48 -8.21 -10.68
CA GLU A 135 0.72 -6.82 -11.05
C GLU A 135 1.60 -6.68 -12.31
N PRO A 136 1.40 -7.52 -13.34
CA PRO A 136 2.39 -7.70 -14.40
C PRO A 136 2.70 -6.41 -15.15
N LEU A 137 1.67 -5.61 -15.44
CA LEU A 137 1.85 -4.39 -16.19
C LEU A 137 2.50 -3.29 -15.34
N ASP A 138 2.19 -3.24 -14.05
CA ASP A 138 2.78 -2.25 -13.15
C ASP A 138 4.30 -2.45 -13.04
N TYR A 139 4.74 -3.69 -12.80
CA TYR A 139 6.17 -4.00 -12.76
C TYR A 139 6.86 -3.72 -14.10
N LEU A 140 6.25 -4.11 -15.23
CA LEU A 140 6.84 -3.84 -16.55
C LEU A 140 7.00 -2.35 -16.83
N ILE A 141 6.06 -1.51 -16.38
CA ILE A 141 6.18 -0.04 -16.48
C ILE A 141 7.38 0.45 -15.65
N HIS A 142 7.47 0.04 -14.38
CA HIS A 142 8.59 0.43 -13.51
C HIS A 142 9.93 -0.05 -14.07
N TYR A 143 10.01 -1.32 -14.49
CA TYR A 143 11.19 -1.93 -15.12
C TYR A 143 11.63 -1.15 -16.36
N PHE A 144 10.69 -0.85 -17.26
CA PHE A 144 10.98 -0.12 -18.49
C PHE A 144 11.49 1.29 -18.19
N VAL A 145 10.80 2.03 -17.31
CA VAL A 145 11.18 3.40 -16.92
C VAL A 145 12.55 3.41 -16.25
N TYR A 146 12.78 2.49 -15.31
CA TYR A 146 14.04 2.41 -14.57
C TYR A 146 15.20 2.07 -15.50
N SER A 147 15.09 0.98 -16.25
CA SER A 147 16.21 0.44 -17.04
C SER A 147 16.61 1.36 -18.20
N ASN A 148 15.64 2.03 -18.83
CA ASN A 148 15.91 2.83 -20.04
C ASN A 148 16.18 4.30 -19.75
N PHE A 149 15.68 4.86 -18.64
CA PHE A 149 15.77 6.30 -18.38
C PHE A 149 16.46 6.67 -17.07
N LEU A 150 16.27 5.90 -15.99
CA LEU A 150 16.76 6.29 -14.66
C LEU A 150 18.12 5.68 -14.33
N GLU A 151 18.31 4.40 -14.65
CA GLU A 151 19.57 3.69 -14.41
C GLU A 151 20.75 4.32 -15.19
N PRO A 152 20.63 4.71 -16.47
CA PRO A 152 21.71 5.40 -17.19
C PRO A 152 22.13 6.72 -16.52
N LEU A 153 21.21 7.34 -15.78
CA LEU A 153 21.42 8.57 -15.01
C LEU A 153 21.87 8.31 -13.56
N LYS A 154 22.13 7.05 -13.19
CA LYS A 154 22.49 6.60 -11.83
C LYS A 154 21.44 6.98 -10.77
N ILE A 155 20.18 7.10 -11.18
CA ILE A 155 19.05 7.37 -10.27
C ILE A 155 18.64 6.06 -9.60
N LYS A 156 18.40 6.09 -8.27
CA LYS A 156 18.08 4.90 -7.48
C LYS A 156 16.69 4.33 -7.82
N PRO A 157 16.47 3.00 -7.71
CA PRO A 157 15.18 2.36 -8.01
C PRO A 157 14.01 2.91 -7.19
N ILE A 158 14.24 3.26 -5.92
CA ILE A 158 13.23 3.89 -5.06
C ILE A 158 12.65 5.17 -5.67
N MET A 159 13.47 5.96 -6.37
CA MET A 159 13.02 7.20 -7.00
C MET A 159 12.11 6.92 -8.19
N CYS A 160 12.25 5.76 -8.86
CA CYS A 160 11.35 5.32 -9.92
C CYS A 160 9.91 5.19 -9.39
N TYR A 161 9.73 4.42 -8.33
CA TYR A 161 8.44 4.28 -7.64
C TYR A 161 7.92 5.62 -7.16
N GLN A 162 8.76 6.45 -6.54
CA GLN A 162 8.34 7.76 -6.03
C GLN A 162 7.80 8.68 -7.14
N PHE A 163 8.45 8.70 -8.32
CA PHE A 163 7.99 9.49 -9.46
C PHE A 163 6.71 8.92 -10.07
N ILE A 164 6.64 7.62 -10.29
CA ILE A 164 5.44 6.97 -10.86
C ILE A 164 4.25 7.12 -9.91
N SER A 165 4.45 6.94 -8.61
CA SER A 165 3.47 7.19 -7.55
C SER A 165 2.91 8.63 -7.63
N ALA A 166 3.77 9.64 -7.72
CA ALA A 166 3.34 11.03 -7.79
C ALA A 166 2.57 11.32 -9.10
N LEU A 167 3.01 10.76 -10.23
CA LEU A 167 2.32 10.88 -11.52
C LEU A 167 0.94 10.21 -11.49
N ALA A 168 0.84 9.02 -10.89
CA ALA A 168 -0.43 8.33 -10.65
C ALA A 168 -1.38 9.20 -9.80
N GLY A 169 -0.85 9.87 -8.77
CA GLY A 169 -1.62 10.82 -7.96
C GLY A 169 -2.18 11.99 -8.76
N ILE A 170 -1.42 12.51 -9.71
CA ILE A 170 -1.90 13.59 -10.60
C ILE A 170 -3.06 13.09 -11.47
N ILE A 171 -2.93 11.88 -12.04
CA ILE A 171 -4.02 11.23 -12.80
C ILE A 171 -5.26 11.07 -11.91
N TYR A 172 -5.08 10.59 -10.68
CA TYR A 172 -6.15 10.47 -9.69
C TYR A 172 -6.85 11.81 -9.41
N ILE A 173 -6.10 12.89 -9.18
CA ILE A 173 -6.66 14.23 -8.91
C ILE A 173 -7.52 14.73 -10.09
N TYR A 174 -7.07 14.54 -11.33
CA TYR A 174 -7.86 14.89 -12.51
C TYR A 174 -9.12 14.03 -12.64
N ALA A 175 -9.00 12.71 -12.44
CA ALA A 175 -10.11 11.78 -12.48
C ALA A 175 -11.15 12.09 -11.39
N ALA A 176 -10.71 12.33 -10.16
CA ALA A 176 -11.54 12.71 -9.00
C ALA A 176 -12.27 14.03 -9.25
N ARG A 177 -11.60 15.04 -9.81
CA ARG A 177 -12.22 16.31 -10.20
C ARG A 177 -13.26 16.13 -11.32
N SER A 178 -13.01 15.23 -12.27
CA SER A 178 -13.96 14.89 -13.33
C SER A 178 -15.21 14.21 -12.75
N LEU A 179 -15.01 13.17 -11.94
CA LEU A 179 -16.10 12.44 -11.28
C LEU A 179 -16.93 13.35 -10.35
N SER A 180 -16.28 14.23 -9.60
CA SER A 180 -16.93 15.17 -8.68
C SER A 180 -17.91 16.10 -9.37
N LYS A 181 -17.60 16.54 -10.62
CA LYS A 181 -18.52 17.36 -11.41
C LYS A 181 -19.79 16.60 -11.80
N LYS A 182 -19.65 15.29 -12.02
CA LYS A 182 -20.73 14.39 -12.49
C LYS A 182 -21.62 13.91 -11.34
N ILE A 183 -21.05 13.33 -10.29
CA ILE A 183 -21.84 12.78 -9.16
C ILE A 183 -22.50 13.88 -8.31
N GLY A 184 -21.81 15.02 -8.12
CA GLY A 184 -22.22 16.09 -7.20
C GLY A 184 -23.22 17.11 -7.77
N GLY A 185 -23.84 16.84 -8.93
CA GLY A 185 -24.83 17.73 -9.55
C GLY A 185 -24.33 19.14 -9.84
N GLY A 186 -23.02 19.31 -10.07
CA GLY A 186 -22.37 20.63 -10.24
C GLY A 186 -22.26 21.50 -8.97
N LYS A 187 -23.28 21.50 -8.11
CA LYS A 187 -23.38 22.30 -6.87
C LYS A 187 -22.43 21.80 -5.77
N TYR A 188 -22.27 20.48 -5.62
CA TYR A 188 -21.48 19.87 -4.55
C TYR A 188 -20.12 19.34 -5.01
N LYS A 189 -19.66 19.72 -6.21
CA LYS A 189 -18.39 19.22 -6.78
C LYS A 189 -17.16 19.50 -5.91
N GLY A 190 -17.15 20.59 -5.15
CA GLY A 190 -16.04 20.90 -4.22
C GLY A 190 -16.02 19.94 -3.03
N PHE A 191 -17.19 19.72 -2.44
CA PHE A 191 -17.38 18.75 -1.36
C PHE A 191 -17.04 17.32 -1.81
N ALA A 192 -17.53 16.90 -2.98
CA ALA A 192 -17.21 15.59 -3.56
C ALA A 192 -15.70 15.39 -3.76
N PHE A 193 -15.01 16.41 -4.30
CA PHE A 193 -13.57 16.34 -4.54
C PHE A 193 -12.79 16.15 -3.24
N TRP A 194 -13.08 16.96 -2.21
CA TRP A 194 -12.39 16.85 -0.93
C TRP A 194 -12.74 15.59 -0.16
N TYR A 195 -13.96 15.05 -0.34
CA TYR A 195 -14.31 13.74 0.19
C TYR A 195 -13.47 12.63 -0.47
N PHE A 196 -13.33 12.62 -1.81
CA PHE A 196 -12.48 11.65 -2.52
C PHE A 196 -10.98 11.83 -2.21
N PHE A 197 -10.54 13.04 -1.90
CA PHE A 197 -9.18 13.27 -1.41
C PHE A 197 -8.98 12.71 0.00
N GLY A 198 -10.03 12.71 0.83
CA GLY A 198 -10.02 12.14 2.17
C GLY A 198 -10.00 10.60 2.22
N TRP A 199 -9.93 9.93 1.07
CA TRP A 199 -9.70 8.48 1.01
C TRP A 199 -8.34 8.12 1.61
N GLY A 200 -8.28 7.17 2.55
CA GLY A 200 -7.03 6.75 3.20
C GLY A 200 -5.95 6.28 2.23
N GLY A 201 -6.36 5.64 1.13
CA GLY A 201 -5.45 5.21 0.07
C GLY A 201 -4.84 6.32 -0.77
N ILE A 202 -5.15 7.60 -0.52
CA ILE A 202 -4.40 8.71 -1.13
C ILE A 202 -2.90 8.61 -0.80
N MET A 203 -2.55 7.94 0.32
CA MET A 203 -1.17 7.66 0.73
C MET A 203 -0.37 6.91 -0.34
N LEU A 204 -1.02 6.12 -1.20
CA LEU A 204 -0.39 5.44 -2.34
C LEU A 204 0.28 6.40 -3.32
N PHE A 205 -0.07 7.68 -3.30
CA PHE A 205 0.51 8.71 -4.17
C PHE A 205 1.68 9.46 -3.54
N PHE A 206 1.88 9.33 -2.23
CA PHE A 206 2.94 10.00 -1.47
C PHE A 206 4.23 9.16 -1.51
N GLY A 207 4.75 8.96 -2.72
CA GLY A 207 6.00 8.23 -2.97
C GLY A 207 6.00 6.77 -2.50
N TYR A 208 4.83 6.16 -2.41
CA TYR A 208 4.63 4.81 -1.90
C TYR A 208 5.27 3.79 -2.86
N VAL A 209 6.00 2.84 -2.31
CA VAL A 209 6.80 1.88 -3.08
C VAL A 209 6.06 0.56 -3.16
N GLU A 210 5.01 0.51 -3.97
CA GLU A 210 4.22 -0.68 -4.26
C GLU A 210 3.47 -0.55 -5.58
N SER A 211 2.94 -1.67 -6.07
CA SER A 211 2.22 -1.78 -7.33
C SER A 211 0.72 -1.43 -7.28
N TYR A 212 0.34 -0.46 -6.45
CA TYR A 212 -1.06 -0.05 -6.28
C TYR A 212 -1.38 1.36 -6.81
N ALA A 213 -0.38 2.24 -6.93
CA ALA A 213 -0.61 3.65 -7.25
C ALA A 213 -1.25 3.83 -8.63
N LEU A 214 -0.67 3.22 -9.68
CA LEU A 214 -1.22 3.28 -11.03
C LEU A 214 -2.62 2.64 -11.10
N ALA A 215 -2.80 1.50 -10.46
CA ALA A 215 -4.08 0.80 -10.39
C ALA A 215 -5.17 1.69 -9.75
N ALA A 216 -4.87 2.36 -8.63
CA ALA A 216 -5.80 3.27 -7.95
C ALA A 216 -6.16 4.50 -8.82
N ALA A 217 -5.18 5.06 -9.53
CA ALA A 217 -5.40 6.18 -10.44
C ALA A 217 -6.33 5.79 -11.61
N VAL A 218 -6.04 4.66 -12.26
CA VAL A 218 -6.87 4.12 -13.35
C VAL A 218 -8.26 3.75 -12.84
N LEU A 219 -8.38 3.22 -11.63
CA LEU A 219 -9.66 2.92 -11.01
C LEU A 219 -10.54 4.18 -10.84
N MET A 220 -9.96 5.30 -10.40
CA MET A 220 -10.71 6.55 -10.34
C MET A 220 -11.12 7.06 -11.73
N VAL A 221 -10.31 6.81 -12.76
CA VAL A 221 -10.70 7.06 -14.17
C VAL A 221 -11.87 6.14 -14.57
N ILE A 222 -11.85 4.87 -14.21
CA ILE A 222 -12.96 3.92 -14.43
C ILE A 222 -14.25 4.46 -13.81
N PHE A 223 -14.25 4.91 -12.56
CA PHE A 223 -15.46 5.46 -11.95
C PHE A 223 -15.96 6.73 -12.65
N SER A 224 -15.03 7.59 -13.11
CA SER A 224 -15.36 8.77 -13.91
C SER A 224 -16.00 8.43 -15.25
N CYS A 225 -15.40 7.51 -16.02
CA CYS A 225 -15.89 7.08 -17.32
C CYS A 225 -17.16 6.24 -17.23
N GLY A 226 -17.25 5.35 -16.24
CA GLY A 226 -18.41 4.50 -15.97
C GLY A 226 -19.66 5.32 -15.70
N HIS A 227 -19.51 6.47 -15.04
CA HIS A 227 -20.61 7.41 -14.85
C HIS A 227 -21.16 7.94 -16.18
N ASP A 228 -20.33 8.26 -17.17
CA ASP A 228 -20.76 8.79 -18.47
C ASP A 228 -21.44 7.73 -19.34
N ILE A 229 -21.00 6.47 -19.22
CA ILE A 229 -21.56 5.33 -19.98
C ILE A 229 -23.03 5.11 -19.64
N ILE A 230 -23.40 5.27 -18.36
CA ILE A 230 -24.79 5.14 -17.90
C ILE A 230 -25.71 6.15 -18.60
N TYR A 231 -25.21 7.36 -18.88
CA TYR A 231 -25.95 8.40 -19.60
C TYR A 231 -25.72 8.37 -21.12
N LYS A 232 -25.33 7.20 -21.66
CA LYS A 232 -25.13 6.92 -23.10
C LYS A 232 -24.06 7.77 -23.80
N ARG A 233 -23.09 8.33 -23.07
CA ARG A 233 -22.03 9.21 -23.62
C ARG A 233 -20.67 8.52 -23.84
N GLY A 234 -20.55 7.21 -23.57
CA GLY A 234 -19.27 6.48 -23.65
C GLY A 234 -19.25 5.24 -24.55
N ASN A 235 -18.04 4.80 -24.92
CA ASN A 235 -17.74 3.61 -25.73
C ASN A 235 -17.48 2.38 -24.84
N ALA A 236 -18.24 1.29 -25.04
CA ALA A 236 -18.11 0.05 -24.27
C ALA A 236 -16.76 -0.65 -24.46
N TRP A 237 -16.19 -0.64 -25.67
CA TRP A 237 -14.87 -1.24 -25.95
C TRP A 237 -13.74 -0.48 -25.25
N GLY A 238 -13.78 0.86 -25.33
CA GLY A 238 -12.80 1.69 -24.62
C GLY A 238 -12.89 1.51 -23.10
N PHE A 239 -14.09 1.27 -22.57
CA PHE A 239 -14.28 0.97 -21.15
C PHE A 239 -13.79 -0.42 -20.76
N ALA A 240 -14.02 -1.43 -21.59
CA ALA A 240 -13.49 -2.77 -21.41
C ALA A 240 -11.95 -2.76 -21.43
N LEU A 241 -11.33 -2.04 -22.36
CA LEU A 241 -9.88 -1.87 -22.42
C LEU A 241 -9.33 -1.16 -21.19
N LEU A 242 -10.02 -0.11 -20.71
CA LEU A 242 -9.66 0.59 -19.48
C LEU A 242 -9.74 -0.34 -18.25
N PHE A 243 -10.73 -1.24 -18.20
CA PHE A 243 -10.81 -2.26 -17.16
C PHE A 243 -9.67 -3.29 -17.28
N LEU A 244 -9.35 -3.77 -18.48
CA LEU A 244 -8.22 -4.68 -18.68
C LEU A 244 -6.90 -4.03 -18.26
N LEU A 245 -6.71 -2.75 -18.58
CA LEU A 245 -5.57 -1.97 -18.12
C LEU A 245 -5.49 -1.98 -16.58
N ALA A 246 -6.58 -1.67 -15.90
CA ALA A 246 -6.66 -1.73 -14.44
C ALA A 246 -6.37 -3.15 -13.89
N PHE A 247 -6.96 -4.18 -14.48
CA PHE A 247 -6.76 -5.57 -14.08
C PHE A 247 -5.29 -6.00 -14.19
N PHE A 248 -4.60 -5.66 -15.27
CA PHE A 248 -3.18 -6.01 -15.42
C PHE A 248 -2.23 -5.12 -14.61
N LEU A 249 -2.65 -3.91 -14.22
CA LEU A 249 -1.92 -3.13 -13.22
C LEU A 249 -2.02 -3.79 -11.84
N HIS A 250 -3.20 -4.31 -11.47
CA HIS A 250 -3.34 -5.18 -10.31
C HIS A 250 -4.58 -6.08 -10.39
N ASN A 251 -4.38 -7.41 -10.34
CA ASN A 251 -5.42 -8.42 -10.57
C ASN A 251 -6.55 -8.37 -9.53
N SER A 252 -6.32 -7.80 -8.34
CA SER A 252 -7.38 -7.64 -7.33
C SER A 252 -8.56 -6.80 -7.84
N LEU A 253 -8.37 -5.99 -8.88
CA LEU A 253 -9.45 -5.24 -9.52
C LEU A 253 -10.45 -6.13 -10.29
N ILE A 254 -10.21 -7.44 -10.36
CA ILE A 254 -11.22 -8.42 -10.80
C ILE A 254 -12.53 -8.30 -10.00
N VAL A 255 -12.49 -7.80 -8.76
CA VAL A 255 -13.67 -7.53 -7.93
C VAL A 255 -14.66 -6.54 -8.56
N LEU A 256 -14.22 -5.75 -9.54
CA LEU A 256 -15.07 -4.81 -10.29
C LEU A 256 -15.69 -5.42 -11.54
N LEU A 257 -15.30 -6.64 -11.92
CA LEU A 257 -15.79 -7.34 -13.10
C LEU A 257 -17.33 -7.35 -13.17
N PRO A 258 -18.09 -7.63 -12.08
CA PRO A 258 -19.56 -7.57 -12.14
C PRO A 258 -20.08 -6.17 -12.47
N ALA A 259 -19.47 -5.12 -11.90
CA ALA A 259 -19.86 -3.73 -12.15
C ALA A 259 -19.58 -3.31 -13.60
N VAL A 260 -18.43 -3.72 -14.15
CA VAL A 260 -18.05 -3.45 -15.55
C VAL A 260 -18.94 -4.22 -16.53
N ALA A 261 -19.17 -5.51 -16.28
CA ALA A 261 -20.03 -6.35 -17.11
C ALA A 261 -21.46 -5.78 -17.18
N TYR A 262 -21.99 -5.34 -16.03
CA TYR A 262 -23.29 -4.69 -15.95
C TYR A 262 -23.38 -3.42 -16.80
N LEU A 263 -22.35 -2.57 -16.80
CA LEU A 263 -22.34 -1.36 -17.63
C LEU A 263 -22.27 -1.66 -19.12
N ILE A 264 -21.46 -2.64 -19.54
CA ILE A 264 -21.37 -3.08 -20.93
C ILE A 264 -22.73 -3.61 -21.39
N TYR A 265 -23.37 -4.46 -20.57
CA TYR A 265 -24.72 -4.96 -20.82
C TYR A 265 -25.73 -3.81 -20.97
N LYS A 266 -25.77 -2.88 -20.00
CA LYS A 266 -26.76 -1.80 -19.98
C LYS A 266 -26.60 -0.82 -21.13
N ARG A 267 -25.36 -0.59 -21.59
CA ARG A 267 -25.07 0.33 -22.69
C ARG A 267 -25.70 -0.09 -24.01
N SER A 268 -25.89 -1.39 -24.22
CA SER A 268 -26.30 -1.93 -25.51
C SER A 268 -27.81 -1.88 -25.78
N ASP A 269 -28.64 -1.40 -24.85
CA ASP A 269 -30.13 -1.34 -24.88
C ASP A 269 -30.84 -2.71 -25.06
N ARG A 270 -30.26 -3.64 -25.83
CA ARG A 270 -30.52 -5.09 -25.94
C ARG A 270 -29.17 -5.82 -25.99
N ILE A 271 -29.14 -7.12 -25.66
CA ILE A 271 -27.92 -7.93 -25.87
C ILE A 271 -27.66 -7.97 -27.38
N ASN A 272 -26.69 -7.19 -27.84
CA ASN A 272 -26.23 -7.19 -29.22
C ASN A 272 -24.93 -7.97 -29.32
N LEU A 273 -24.57 -8.37 -30.55
CA LEU A 273 -23.35 -9.14 -30.81
C LEU A 273 -22.11 -8.44 -30.24
N ARG A 274 -22.07 -7.10 -30.25
CA ARG A 274 -20.96 -6.32 -29.68
C ARG A 274 -20.82 -6.49 -28.17
N ALA A 275 -21.91 -6.44 -27.40
CA ALA A 275 -21.87 -6.68 -25.96
C ALA A 275 -21.43 -8.10 -25.65
N ILE A 276 -21.97 -9.09 -26.37
CA ILE A 276 -21.59 -10.50 -26.21
C ILE A 276 -20.09 -10.66 -26.49
N THR A 277 -19.60 -10.18 -27.63
CA THR A 277 -18.18 -10.33 -27.98
C THR A 277 -17.27 -9.61 -27.01
N THR A 278 -17.60 -8.39 -26.56
CA THR A 278 -16.82 -7.69 -25.54
C THR A 278 -16.79 -8.47 -24.22
N LEU A 279 -17.93 -8.96 -23.74
CA LEU A 279 -18.02 -9.72 -22.48
C LEU A 279 -17.29 -11.07 -22.57
N SER A 280 -17.43 -11.79 -23.69
CA SER A 280 -16.75 -13.07 -23.92
C SER A 280 -15.23 -12.90 -23.97
N LEU A 281 -14.73 -11.90 -24.71
CA LEU A 281 -13.30 -11.61 -24.77
C LEU A 281 -12.75 -11.20 -23.41
N LEU A 282 -13.46 -10.35 -22.69
CA LEU A 282 -13.06 -9.91 -21.36
C LEU A 282 -13.01 -11.11 -20.38
N THR A 283 -13.98 -12.00 -20.44
CA THR A 283 -14.01 -13.23 -19.64
C THR A 283 -12.86 -14.17 -20.01
N LEU A 284 -12.58 -14.36 -21.30
CA LEU A 284 -11.48 -15.19 -21.79
C LEU A 284 -10.12 -14.66 -21.31
N ILE A 285 -9.87 -13.36 -21.47
CA ILE A 285 -8.61 -12.72 -21.09
C ILE A 285 -8.41 -12.75 -19.57
N VAL A 286 -9.42 -12.31 -18.81
CA VAL A 286 -9.33 -12.27 -17.34
C VAL A 286 -9.26 -13.68 -16.76
N GLY A 287 -10.10 -14.60 -17.24
CA GLY A 287 -10.13 -15.99 -16.79
C GLY A 287 -8.83 -16.72 -17.12
N GLY A 288 -8.34 -16.58 -18.36
CA GLY A 288 -7.07 -17.14 -18.80
C GLY A 288 -5.88 -16.63 -17.98
N TRP A 289 -5.79 -15.31 -17.76
CA TRP A 289 -4.71 -14.75 -16.94
C TRP A 289 -4.82 -15.16 -15.47
N THR A 290 -6.04 -15.19 -14.92
CA THR A 290 -6.27 -15.63 -13.53
C THR A 290 -5.79 -17.08 -13.35
N TRP A 291 -6.07 -17.96 -14.31
CA TRP A 291 -5.58 -19.34 -14.31
C TRP A 291 -4.04 -19.41 -14.38
N ILE A 292 -3.40 -18.62 -15.26
CA ILE A 292 -1.93 -18.53 -15.35
C ILE A 292 -1.34 -18.03 -14.01
N SER A 293 -1.89 -16.97 -13.45
CA SER A 293 -1.42 -16.37 -12.21
C SER A 293 -1.55 -17.33 -11.03
N LEU A 294 -2.64 -18.08 -10.94
CA LEU A 294 -2.84 -19.06 -9.86
C LEU A 294 -1.92 -20.28 -9.98
N THR A 295 -1.57 -20.71 -11.19
CA THR A 295 -0.70 -21.88 -11.40
C THR A 295 0.78 -21.60 -11.18
N HIS A 296 1.22 -20.34 -11.34
CA HIS A 296 2.63 -19.95 -11.21
C HIS A 296 2.98 -19.27 -9.88
N ARG A 297 1.97 -18.85 -9.11
CA ARG A 297 2.21 -18.25 -7.78
C ARG A 297 2.73 -19.29 -6.81
N GLN A 298 3.85 -18.95 -6.16
CA GLN A 298 4.40 -19.73 -5.05
C GLN A 298 3.72 -19.43 -3.71
N SER A 299 2.90 -18.36 -3.63
CA SER A 299 2.19 -17.99 -2.41
C SER A 299 0.84 -18.72 -2.32
N PRO A 300 0.46 -19.26 -1.14
CA PRO A 300 -0.89 -19.78 -0.92
C PRO A 300 -1.91 -18.71 -1.29
N GLY A 301 -2.99 -19.13 -1.95
CA GLY A 301 -3.96 -18.23 -2.56
C GLY A 301 -4.45 -17.12 -1.63
N LEU A 302 -4.73 -15.96 -2.22
CA LEU A 302 -5.22 -14.74 -1.54
C LEU A 302 -6.56 -14.93 -0.80
N LEU A 303 -7.26 -16.03 -1.08
CA LEU A 303 -8.55 -16.40 -0.47
C LEU A 303 -8.29 -17.48 0.57
N ILE A 304 -9.00 -17.40 1.69
CA ILE A 304 -8.93 -18.34 2.84
C ILE A 304 -8.57 -19.75 2.38
N SER A 305 -7.29 -20.08 2.49
CA SER A 305 -6.83 -21.46 2.38
C SER A 305 -7.09 -22.12 3.73
N GLY A 306 -7.40 -23.42 3.75
CA GLY A 306 -7.71 -24.17 4.98
C GLY A 306 -6.60 -24.15 6.04
N ASN A 307 -5.42 -23.62 5.72
CA ASN A 307 -4.34 -23.37 6.66
C ASN A 307 -4.43 -21.92 7.16
N LEU A 308 -4.90 -21.77 8.40
CA LEU A 308 -4.91 -20.48 9.11
C LEU A 308 -3.48 -19.93 9.15
N SER A 309 -3.26 -18.75 8.56
CA SER A 309 -1.95 -18.09 8.53
C SER A 309 -1.48 -17.63 9.92
N GLU A 310 -2.41 -17.50 10.88
CA GLU A 310 -2.15 -17.20 12.29
C GLU A 310 -3.19 -17.93 13.17
N PRO A 311 -2.78 -18.66 14.23
CA PRO A 311 -3.71 -19.26 15.18
C PRO A 311 -4.65 -18.21 15.82
N GLY A 312 -5.97 -18.43 15.75
CA GLY A 312 -6.97 -17.50 16.28
C GLY A 312 -7.39 -16.36 15.33
N TYR A 313 -6.78 -16.27 14.14
CA TYR A 313 -7.17 -15.33 13.09
C TYR A 313 -8.05 -16.05 12.04
N THR A 314 -9.32 -16.28 12.37
CA THR A 314 -10.30 -16.85 11.44
C THR A 314 -11.22 -15.76 10.88
N VAL A 315 -11.95 -16.05 9.80
CA VAL A 315 -12.90 -15.11 9.15
C VAL A 315 -13.93 -14.52 10.12
N PHE A 316 -14.27 -15.24 11.19
CA PHE A 316 -15.25 -14.80 12.19
C PHE A 316 -14.61 -14.49 13.55
N SER A 317 -13.27 -14.43 13.64
CA SER A 317 -12.61 -14.06 14.89
C SER A 317 -12.75 -12.57 15.18
N SER A 318 -12.65 -12.22 16.47
CA SER A 318 -12.64 -10.83 16.91
C SER A 318 -11.44 -10.04 16.35
N ALA A 319 -10.30 -10.71 16.15
CA ALA A 319 -9.12 -10.13 15.54
C ALA A 319 -9.38 -9.72 14.08
N HIS A 320 -9.93 -10.62 13.27
CA HIS A 320 -10.28 -10.32 11.88
C HIS A 320 -11.35 -9.23 11.78
N PHE A 321 -12.41 -9.30 12.59
CA PHE A 321 -13.42 -8.25 12.63
C PHE A 321 -12.82 -6.89 13.05
N GLY A 322 -11.92 -6.90 14.03
CA GLY A 322 -11.19 -5.71 14.46
C GLY A 322 -10.38 -5.10 13.31
N ASP A 323 -9.69 -5.91 12.52
CA ASP A 323 -8.92 -5.43 11.38
C ASP A 323 -9.78 -4.90 10.24
N ILE A 324 -10.92 -5.54 9.93
CA ILE A 324 -11.92 -5.01 8.99
C ILE A 324 -12.38 -3.61 9.43
N VAL A 325 -12.70 -3.44 10.71
CA VAL A 325 -13.13 -2.14 11.24
C VAL A 325 -12.02 -1.10 11.12
N ASN A 326 -10.78 -1.45 11.45
CA ASN A 326 -9.63 -0.56 11.31
C ASN A 326 -9.39 -0.16 9.85
N GLU A 327 -9.46 -1.11 8.92
CA GLU A 327 -9.30 -0.85 7.49
C GLU A 327 -10.39 0.12 7.00
N LEU A 328 -11.65 -0.10 7.36
CA LEU A 328 -12.74 0.82 7.01
C LEU A 328 -12.56 2.21 7.61
N PHE A 329 -12.07 2.31 8.84
CA PHE A 329 -11.76 3.60 9.48
C PHE A 329 -10.58 4.31 8.82
N LEU A 330 -9.54 3.57 8.42
CA LEU A 330 -8.39 4.13 7.71
C LEU A 330 -8.81 4.66 6.34
N ILE A 331 -9.55 3.85 5.58
CA ILE A 331 -9.89 4.13 4.18
C ILE A 331 -11.01 5.13 4.03
N SER A 332 -12.05 5.04 4.85
CA SER A 332 -13.22 5.92 4.77
C SER A 332 -13.77 6.24 6.15
N PRO A 333 -13.10 7.08 6.97
CA PRO A 333 -13.45 7.37 8.37
C PRO A 333 -14.93 7.68 8.66
N ALA A 334 -15.64 8.29 7.71
CA ALA A 334 -17.06 8.63 7.82
C ALA A 334 -18.02 7.49 7.37
N PHE A 335 -17.53 6.28 7.11
CA PHE A 335 -18.33 5.21 6.47
C PHE A 335 -19.64 4.91 7.20
N LEU A 336 -19.65 4.89 8.53
CA LEU A 336 -20.86 4.67 9.34
C LEU A 336 -21.94 5.71 9.02
N THR A 337 -21.55 6.99 8.98
CA THR A 337 -22.45 8.09 8.61
C THR A 337 -23.04 7.86 7.24
N LEU A 338 -22.19 7.51 6.28
CA LEU A 338 -22.58 7.34 4.89
C LEU A 338 -23.47 6.13 4.67
N ILE A 339 -23.24 5.01 5.38
CA ILE A 339 -24.13 3.85 5.37
C ILE A 339 -25.55 4.28 5.80
N PHE A 340 -25.69 5.01 6.90
CA PHE A 340 -27.01 5.49 7.36
C PHE A 340 -27.66 6.46 6.36
N LEU A 341 -26.87 7.34 5.73
CA LEU A 341 -27.37 8.25 4.69
C LEU A 341 -27.80 7.52 3.40
N ASN A 342 -27.31 6.30 3.16
CA ASN A 342 -27.66 5.49 1.99
C ASN A 342 -28.97 4.70 2.14
N ILE A 343 -29.44 4.41 3.37
CA ILE A 343 -30.65 3.59 3.62
C ILE A 343 -31.89 4.08 2.84
N ARG A 344 -32.02 5.39 2.60
CA ARG A 344 -33.07 5.98 1.73
C ARG A 344 -32.56 7.02 0.72
N GLY A 345 -31.25 7.30 0.70
CA GLY A 345 -30.65 8.34 -0.15
C GLY A 345 -30.74 8.07 -1.66
N GLY A 346 -30.93 6.81 -2.05
CA GLY A 346 -30.97 6.39 -3.46
C GLY A 346 -32.30 6.56 -4.18
N GLU A 347 -33.38 7.02 -3.54
CA GLU A 347 -34.72 7.07 -4.15
C GLU A 347 -34.79 7.94 -5.43
N ASN A 348 -33.97 8.99 -5.51
CA ASN A 348 -33.96 9.91 -6.67
C ASN A 348 -32.81 9.65 -7.66
N ARG A 349 -31.97 8.63 -7.43
CA ARG A 349 -30.84 8.31 -8.32
C ARG A 349 -31.29 7.30 -9.38
N PRO A 350 -30.80 7.41 -10.63
CA PRO A 350 -31.02 6.39 -11.64
C PRO A 350 -30.62 5.01 -11.11
N ILE A 351 -31.52 4.04 -11.22
CA ILE A 351 -31.31 2.66 -10.72
C ILE A 351 -30.00 2.05 -11.23
N HIS A 352 -29.60 2.40 -12.46
CA HIS A 352 -28.38 1.89 -13.06
C HIS A 352 -27.10 2.39 -12.39
N LEU A 353 -27.08 3.64 -11.89
CA LEU A 353 -25.96 4.13 -11.07
C LEU A 353 -25.87 3.39 -9.74
N ARG A 354 -27.03 3.11 -9.13
CA ARG A 354 -27.09 2.37 -7.86
C ARG A 354 -26.56 0.95 -8.02
N ILE A 355 -26.93 0.26 -9.10
CA ILE A 355 -26.44 -1.08 -9.38
C ILE A 355 -24.92 -1.05 -9.64
N TYR A 356 -24.43 -0.13 -10.48
CA TYR A 356 -23.01 -0.02 -10.79
C TYR A 356 -22.14 0.19 -9.53
N TYR A 357 -22.46 1.22 -8.73
CA TYR A 357 -21.71 1.48 -7.50
C TYR A 357 -21.96 0.44 -6.42
N GLY A 358 -23.17 -0.13 -6.35
CA GLY A 358 -23.51 -1.20 -5.42
C GLY A 358 -22.68 -2.46 -5.68
N LEU A 359 -22.50 -2.86 -6.94
CA LEU A 359 -21.64 -3.98 -7.32
C LEU A 359 -20.17 -3.70 -6.98
N ALA A 360 -19.69 -2.47 -7.16
CA ALA A 360 -18.33 -2.09 -6.75
C ALA A 360 -18.14 -2.14 -5.22
N VAL A 361 -19.14 -1.66 -4.46
CA VAL A 361 -19.16 -1.74 -2.98
C VAL A 361 -19.14 -3.21 -2.52
N LEU A 362 -19.98 -4.06 -3.11
CA LEU A 362 -20.06 -5.48 -2.76
C LEU A 362 -18.75 -6.22 -3.10
N GLY A 363 -18.16 -5.94 -4.27
CA GLY A 363 -16.87 -6.52 -4.64
C GLY A 363 -15.75 -6.13 -3.66
N GLY A 364 -15.66 -4.85 -3.29
CA GLY A 364 -14.67 -4.37 -2.31
C GLY A 364 -14.86 -4.96 -0.92
N LEU A 365 -16.11 -5.03 -0.42
CA LEU A 365 -16.41 -5.63 0.88
C LEU A 365 -16.20 -7.15 0.90
N GLY A 366 -16.56 -7.84 -0.20
CA GLY A 366 -16.30 -9.27 -0.33
C GLY A 366 -14.81 -9.58 -0.31
N PHE A 367 -14.00 -8.77 -0.98
CA PHE A 367 -12.55 -8.88 -0.92
C PHE A 367 -12.00 -8.61 0.49
N LEU A 368 -12.45 -7.54 1.14
CA LEU A 368 -12.06 -7.22 2.52
C LEU A 368 -12.38 -8.36 3.50
N PHE A 369 -13.51 -9.04 3.31
CA PHE A 369 -13.96 -10.09 4.21
C PHE A 369 -13.28 -11.45 3.96
N LEU A 370 -12.85 -11.73 2.73
CA LEU A 370 -12.37 -13.05 2.31
C LEU A 370 -10.86 -13.12 2.09
N ALA A 371 -10.19 -11.99 1.88
CA ALA A 371 -8.76 -11.97 1.65
C ALA A 371 -7.98 -12.01 2.97
N ASP A 372 -7.03 -12.95 3.07
CA ASP A 372 -6.13 -13.08 4.23
C ASP A 372 -4.70 -12.72 3.81
N PRO A 373 -4.20 -11.53 4.21
CA PRO A 373 -2.87 -11.08 3.83
C PRO A 373 -1.82 -11.81 4.69
N VAL A 374 -0.77 -12.33 4.06
CA VAL A 374 0.32 -13.04 4.75
C VAL A 374 0.94 -12.18 5.86
N LEU A 375 0.95 -10.85 5.66
CA LEU A 375 1.64 -9.89 6.50
C LEU A 375 0.73 -9.23 7.54
N GLY A 376 -0.57 -9.55 7.53
CA GLY A 376 -1.61 -8.93 8.33
C GLY A 376 -2.16 -7.64 7.74
N MET A 377 -3.46 -7.38 7.97
CA MET A 377 -4.20 -6.28 7.33
C MET A 377 -3.60 -4.91 7.65
N GLY A 378 -3.08 -4.69 8.86
CA GLY A 378 -2.50 -3.40 9.22
C GLY A 378 -1.22 -3.03 8.44
N ARG A 379 -0.49 -4.04 7.95
CA ARG A 379 0.73 -3.87 7.13
C ARG A 379 0.41 -3.85 5.64
N ASP A 380 -0.49 -4.74 5.20
CA ASP A 380 -0.99 -4.85 3.82
C ASP A 380 -2.30 -4.06 3.62
N TRP A 381 -2.43 -2.92 4.30
CA TRP A 381 -3.61 -2.06 4.22
C TRP A 381 -3.88 -1.60 2.76
N ASP A 382 -2.81 -1.43 2.00
CA ASP A 382 -2.80 -1.03 0.60
C ASP A 382 -3.48 -2.04 -0.34
N LEU A 383 -3.32 -3.33 -0.07
CA LEU A 383 -4.00 -4.42 -0.78
C LEU A 383 -5.52 -4.27 -0.71
N PHE A 384 -6.05 -3.80 0.42
CA PHE A 384 -7.48 -3.57 0.66
C PHE A 384 -7.93 -2.18 0.22
N ALA A 385 -7.07 -1.17 0.39
CA ALA A 385 -7.34 0.21 0.00
C ALA A 385 -7.84 0.28 -1.44
N LEU A 386 -7.16 -0.43 -2.35
CA LEU A 386 -7.45 -0.40 -3.78
C LEU A 386 -8.89 -0.87 -4.10
N PRO A 387 -9.34 -2.10 -3.76
CA PRO A 387 -10.75 -2.50 -3.88
C PRO A 387 -11.73 -1.60 -3.13
N LEU A 388 -11.35 -1.11 -1.94
CA LEU A 388 -12.20 -0.26 -1.11
C LEU A 388 -12.33 1.18 -1.62
N LEU A 389 -11.58 1.59 -2.66
CA LEU A 389 -11.89 2.83 -3.38
C LEU A 389 -13.30 2.77 -4.00
N GLY A 390 -13.74 1.58 -4.45
CA GLY A 390 -15.11 1.36 -4.91
C GLY A 390 -16.15 1.51 -3.80
N PHE A 391 -15.85 1.00 -2.61
CA PHE A 391 -16.65 1.22 -1.41
C PHE A 391 -16.77 2.72 -1.08
N HIS A 392 -15.64 3.41 -1.01
CA HIS A 392 -15.56 4.84 -0.68
C HIS A 392 -16.33 5.73 -1.67
N VAL A 393 -16.15 5.50 -2.97
CA VAL A 393 -16.87 6.24 -4.03
C VAL A 393 -18.35 5.86 -4.05
N GLY A 394 -18.68 4.58 -3.91
CA GLY A 394 -20.05 4.09 -3.98
C GLY A 394 -20.92 4.60 -2.83
N LEU A 395 -20.38 4.63 -1.62
CA LEU A 395 -21.04 5.24 -0.46
C LEU A 395 -21.37 6.72 -0.72
N PHE A 396 -20.46 7.48 -1.30
CA PHE A 396 -20.74 8.89 -1.63
C PHE A 396 -21.79 9.03 -2.73
N ALA A 397 -21.72 8.17 -3.76
CA ALA A 397 -22.60 8.23 -4.91
C ALA A 397 -24.07 7.94 -4.58
N GLY A 398 -24.32 7.06 -3.60
CA GLY A 398 -25.66 6.69 -3.20
C GLY A 398 -26.36 7.68 -2.25
N VAL A 399 -25.66 8.70 -1.74
CA VAL A 399 -26.27 9.76 -0.93
C VAL A 399 -26.91 10.84 -1.80
N ASN A 400 -28.12 11.27 -1.42
CA ASN A 400 -28.75 12.48 -1.93
C ASN A 400 -28.29 13.71 -1.14
N TRP A 401 -27.21 14.34 -1.60
CA TRP A 401 -26.57 15.46 -0.93
C TRP A 401 -27.39 16.76 -0.89
N GLU A 402 -28.47 16.88 -1.65
CA GLU A 402 -29.35 18.06 -1.60
C GLU A 402 -30.09 18.17 -0.27
N ARG A 403 -30.48 17.03 0.30
CA ARG A 403 -31.26 16.95 1.55
C ARG A 403 -30.40 17.04 2.82
N ILE A 404 -29.07 17.00 2.68
CA ILE A 404 -28.16 16.93 3.81
C ILE A 404 -27.73 18.33 4.23
N ASP A 405 -27.82 18.63 5.53
CA ASP A 405 -27.37 19.89 6.10
C ASP A 405 -25.88 20.13 5.84
N ILE A 406 -25.51 21.38 5.60
CA ILE A 406 -24.12 21.77 5.31
C ILE A 406 -23.17 21.50 6.49
N ARG A 407 -23.67 21.52 7.73
CA ARG A 407 -22.92 21.19 8.94
C ARG A 407 -22.46 19.74 8.95
N ILE A 408 -23.34 18.80 8.57
CA ILE A 408 -23.00 17.37 8.47
C ILE A 408 -21.94 17.17 7.38
N LYS A 409 -22.09 17.82 6.22
CA LYS A 409 -21.08 17.77 5.15
C LYS A 409 -19.72 18.30 5.61
N ALA A 410 -19.71 19.43 6.31
CA ALA A 410 -18.48 20.03 6.82
C ALA A 410 -17.80 19.10 7.85
N ALA A 411 -18.56 18.54 8.78
CA ALA A 411 -18.03 17.62 9.79
C ALA A 411 -17.51 16.31 9.17
N ILE A 412 -18.17 15.78 8.13
CA ILE A 412 -17.63 14.67 7.32
C ILE A 412 -16.27 15.07 6.74
N LEU A 413 -16.15 16.23 6.09
CA LEU A 413 -14.86 16.65 5.53
C LEU A 413 -13.78 16.83 6.59
N VAL A 414 -14.11 17.42 7.74
CA VAL A 414 -13.16 17.57 8.86
C VAL A 414 -12.66 16.20 9.31
N LEU A 415 -13.55 15.23 9.53
CA LEU A 415 -13.18 13.86 9.93
C LEU A 415 -12.32 13.16 8.87
N MET A 416 -12.72 13.23 7.59
CA MET A 416 -12.00 12.59 6.50
C MET A 416 -10.59 13.19 6.35
N LEU A 417 -10.50 14.52 6.19
CA LEU A 417 -9.24 15.22 5.96
C LEU A 417 -8.30 15.12 7.18
N PHE A 418 -8.82 15.22 8.41
CA PHE A 418 -7.99 15.05 9.60
C PHE A 418 -7.38 13.65 9.68
N SER A 419 -8.17 12.61 9.39
CA SER A 419 -7.68 11.23 9.39
C SER A 419 -6.63 11.02 8.31
N THR A 420 -6.87 11.51 7.10
CA THR A 420 -5.91 11.42 5.98
C THR A 420 -4.62 12.20 6.25
N LEU A 421 -4.69 13.42 6.78
CA LEU A 421 -3.51 14.25 7.04
C LEU A 421 -2.66 13.69 8.18
N THR A 422 -3.30 13.15 9.23
CA THR A 422 -2.58 12.44 10.30
C THR A 422 -1.97 11.15 9.80
N TRP A 423 -2.63 10.45 8.88
CA TRP A 423 -2.08 9.27 8.21
C TRP A 423 -0.83 9.57 7.38
N ILE A 424 -0.88 10.62 6.56
CA ILE A 424 0.29 11.08 5.78
C ILE A 424 1.44 11.47 6.71
N GLY A 425 1.15 12.21 7.79
CA GLY A 425 2.21 12.69 8.68
C GLY A 425 2.90 11.60 9.50
N VAL A 426 2.21 10.52 9.89
CA VAL A 426 2.85 9.35 10.51
C VAL A 426 3.86 8.72 9.56
N ASN A 427 3.46 8.43 8.31
CA ASN A 427 4.32 7.75 7.35
C ASN A 427 5.46 8.63 6.82
N ARG A 428 5.30 9.96 6.88
CA ARG A 428 6.38 10.90 6.57
C ARG A 428 7.46 10.93 7.66
N SER A 429 7.15 10.56 8.89
CA SER A 429 8.10 10.59 10.01
C SER A 429 8.75 9.22 10.21
N GLU A 430 10.08 9.15 10.17
CA GLU A 430 10.81 7.91 10.37
C GLU A 430 10.49 7.27 11.73
N SER A 431 10.57 8.06 12.81
CA SER A 431 10.33 7.56 14.17
C SER A 431 8.90 7.05 14.34
N ALA A 432 7.93 7.83 13.88
CA ALA A 432 6.51 7.49 13.98
C ALA A 432 6.17 6.24 13.16
N SER A 433 6.69 6.15 11.92
CA SER A 433 6.49 5.00 11.05
C SER A 433 7.10 3.73 11.63
N VAL A 434 8.36 3.80 12.12
CA VAL A 434 9.04 2.66 12.76
C VAL A 434 8.30 2.20 14.01
N GLU A 435 7.83 3.12 14.85
CA GLU A 435 7.09 2.76 16.07
C GLU A 435 5.74 2.13 15.74
N ARG A 436 4.99 2.70 14.79
CA ARG A 436 3.75 2.12 14.30
C ARG A 436 3.98 0.73 13.73
N TYR A 437 5.03 0.56 12.94
CA TYR A 437 5.41 -0.71 12.36
C TYR A 437 5.66 -1.78 13.43
N LYS A 438 6.41 -1.44 14.50
CA LYS A 438 6.65 -2.34 15.64
C LYS A 438 5.34 -2.73 16.34
N ASN A 439 4.42 -1.80 16.53
CA ASN A 439 3.14 -2.10 17.18
C ASN A 439 2.27 -3.03 16.33
N ILE A 440 2.18 -2.79 15.02
CA ILE A 440 1.43 -3.67 14.10
C ILE A 440 2.07 -5.04 14.03
N ALA A 441 3.41 -5.10 13.96
CA ALA A 441 4.15 -6.34 14.00
C ALA A 441 3.83 -7.16 15.26
N GLY A 442 3.61 -6.50 16.40
CA GLY A 442 3.27 -7.15 17.67
C GLY A 442 1.82 -7.63 17.80
N LEU A 443 0.93 -7.36 16.83
CA LEU A 443 -0.48 -7.78 16.91
C LEU A 443 -0.67 -9.28 16.64
N ASP A 444 0.14 -9.84 15.76
CA ASP A 444 0.07 -11.22 15.29
C ASP A 444 1.46 -11.88 15.47
N ALA A 445 1.55 -12.92 16.31
CA ALA A 445 2.81 -13.44 16.82
C ALA A 445 3.56 -14.28 15.76
N ALA A 446 2.87 -15.10 14.97
CA ALA A 446 3.52 -15.89 13.91
C ALA A 446 4.00 -14.98 12.76
N ARG A 447 3.23 -13.93 12.45
CA ARG A 447 3.62 -12.90 11.46
C ARG A 447 4.74 -11.96 11.94
N SER A 448 4.90 -11.80 13.27
CA SER A 448 5.90 -10.91 13.89
C SER A 448 7.32 -11.12 13.39
N ARG A 449 7.74 -12.38 13.17
CA ARG A 449 9.11 -12.72 12.74
C ARG A 449 9.47 -12.01 11.44
N TYR A 450 8.63 -12.16 10.41
CA TYR A 450 8.82 -11.51 9.10
C TYR A 450 8.85 -10.00 9.24
N ALA A 451 8.01 -9.44 10.11
CA ALA A 451 7.99 -8.01 10.32
C ALA A 451 9.30 -7.50 10.95
N PHE A 452 9.79 -8.14 12.02
CA PHE A 452 11.06 -7.74 12.63
C PHE A 452 12.27 -7.99 11.69
N GLU A 453 12.25 -9.04 10.86
CA GLU A 453 13.27 -9.24 9.81
C GLU A 453 13.30 -8.06 8.83
N ARG A 454 12.13 -7.59 8.37
CA ARG A 454 12.02 -6.44 7.46
C ARG A 454 12.48 -5.15 8.11
N LEU A 455 12.11 -4.91 9.37
CA LEU A 455 12.62 -3.75 10.10
C LEU A 455 14.14 -3.81 10.30
N GLY A 456 14.69 -4.99 10.61
CA GLY A 456 16.13 -5.21 10.66
C GLY A 456 16.80 -4.91 9.32
N THR A 457 16.21 -5.37 8.21
CA THR A 457 16.69 -5.10 6.85
C THR A 457 16.69 -3.61 6.54
N TYR A 458 15.62 -2.88 6.89
CA TYR A 458 15.58 -1.42 6.81
C TYR A 458 16.76 -0.81 7.58
N LEU A 459 16.96 -1.18 8.84
CA LEU A 459 18.03 -0.61 9.67
C LEU A 459 19.43 -0.91 9.10
N LEU A 460 19.64 -2.08 8.51
CA LEU A 460 20.88 -2.42 7.80
C LEU A 460 21.10 -1.52 6.58
N LEU A 461 20.09 -1.32 5.73
CA LEU A 461 20.18 -0.48 4.53
C LEU A 461 20.56 0.97 4.88
N TYR A 462 20.07 1.47 6.01
CA TYR A 462 20.36 2.81 6.52
C TYR A 462 21.53 2.84 7.52
N ARG A 463 22.32 1.76 7.59
CA ARG A 463 23.56 1.65 8.40
C ARG A 463 23.38 1.86 9.89
N ASN A 464 22.19 1.57 10.41
CA ASN A 464 21.88 1.64 11.84
C ASN A 464 22.11 0.26 12.49
N TRP A 465 23.37 -0.16 12.54
CA TRP A 465 23.78 -1.52 12.90
C TRP A 465 23.37 -1.92 14.31
N GLN A 466 23.48 -1.00 15.26
CA GLN A 466 23.13 -1.24 16.67
C GLN A 466 21.63 -1.51 16.84
N LYS A 467 20.77 -0.67 16.24
CA LYS A 467 19.32 -0.91 16.27
C LYS A 467 18.93 -2.15 15.47
N ALA A 468 19.63 -2.45 14.37
CA ALA A 468 19.39 -3.67 13.61
C ALA A 468 19.65 -4.91 14.48
N GLU A 469 20.76 -4.93 15.22
CA GLU A 469 21.08 -6.00 16.16
C GLU A 469 19.98 -6.18 17.22
N GLU A 470 19.48 -5.10 17.83
CA GLU A 470 18.38 -5.16 18.81
C GLU A 470 17.11 -5.77 18.20
N VAL A 471 16.73 -5.33 16.99
CA VAL A 471 15.52 -5.82 16.31
C VAL A 471 15.66 -7.28 15.88
N TYR A 472 16.82 -7.70 15.39
CA TYR A 472 17.04 -9.11 15.04
C TYR A 472 17.04 -10.01 16.27
N LYS A 473 17.58 -9.56 17.42
CA LYS A 473 17.46 -10.30 18.68
C LYS A 473 16.00 -10.48 19.10
N LEU A 474 15.16 -9.45 18.96
CA LEU A 474 13.72 -9.56 19.20
C LEU A 474 13.05 -10.55 18.24
N SER A 475 13.42 -10.54 16.95
CA SER A 475 12.92 -11.49 15.95
C SER A 475 13.27 -12.95 16.34
N LEU A 476 14.52 -13.20 16.78
CA LEU A 476 14.96 -14.52 17.25
C LEU A 476 14.21 -15.02 18.49
N GLN A 477 13.79 -14.13 19.39
CA GLN A 477 12.97 -14.50 20.55
C GLN A 477 11.56 -14.96 20.15
N LYS A 478 11.05 -14.53 18.98
CA LYS A 478 9.74 -14.94 18.49
C LYS A 478 9.83 -16.30 17.79
N GLU A 479 10.66 -16.37 16.76
CA GLU A 479 10.91 -17.62 16.06
C GLU A 479 12.29 -17.57 15.39
N PRO A 480 13.22 -18.45 15.80
CA PRO A 480 14.53 -18.54 15.15
C PRO A 480 14.40 -18.97 13.68
N HIS A 481 15.10 -18.26 12.79
CA HIS A 481 15.14 -18.58 11.37
C HIS A 481 16.50 -18.20 10.79
N TYR A 482 16.98 -18.92 9.77
CA TYR A 482 18.33 -18.71 9.22
C TYR A 482 18.53 -17.27 8.74
N ARG A 483 17.50 -16.63 8.16
CA ARG A 483 17.55 -15.23 7.69
C ARG A 483 17.76 -14.25 8.83
N THR A 484 17.16 -14.51 9.99
CA THR A 484 17.29 -13.66 11.17
C THR A 484 18.71 -13.74 11.74
N TYR A 485 19.28 -14.95 11.82
CA TYR A 485 20.68 -15.15 12.20
C TYR A 485 21.64 -14.47 11.22
N LEU A 486 21.40 -14.60 9.91
CA LEU A 486 22.17 -13.95 8.87
C LEU A 486 22.16 -12.42 9.00
N GLY A 487 20.99 -11.83 9.20
CA GLY A 487 20.83 -10.38 9.40
C GLY A 487 21.51 -9.88 10.67
N LEU A 488 21.40 -10.64 11.78
CA LEU A 488 22.08 -10.36 13.04
C LEU A 488 23.60 -10.41 12.88
N ALA A 489 24.12 -11.48 12.26
CA ALA A 489 25.54 -11.66 12.01
C ALA A 489 26.11 -10.52 11.16
N TYR A 490 25.37 -10.10 10.13
CA TYR A 490 25.76 -8.96 9.31
C TYR A 490 25.78 -7.66 10.11
N ALA A 491 24.76 -7.37 10.93
CA ALA A 491 24.74 -6.19 11.80
C ALA A 491 25.95 -6.17 12.76
N GLN A 492 26.28 -7.32 13.35
CA GLN A 492 27.41 -7.47 14.27
C GLN A 492 28.76 -7.33 13.56
N ALA A 493 28.91 -7.90 12.38
CA ALA A 493 30.11 -7.75 11.56
C ALA A 493 30.37 -6.28 11.20
N GLN A 494 29.33 -5.55 10.77
CA GLN A 494 29.43 -4.11 10.48
C GLN A 494 29.69 -3.26 11.74
N SER A 495 29.35 -3.79 12.92
CA SER A 495 29.62 -3.15 14.22
C SER A 495 30.97 -3.55 14.82
N GLY A 496 31.82 -4.32 14.11
CA GLY A 496 33.12 -4.78 14.59
C GLY A 496 33.08 -5.94 15.61
N LYS A 497 31.91 -6.54 15.84
CA LYS A 497 31.72 -7.67 16.78
C LYS A 497 31.97 -9.00 16.07
N SER A 498 33.21 -9.23 15.63
CA SER A 498 33.59 -10.36 14.78
C SER A 498 33.21 -11.72 15.35
N ASP A 499 33.50 -12.00 16.62
CA ASP A 499 33.21 -13.31 17.24
C ASP A 499 31.71 -13.59 17.31
N SER A 500 30.91 -12.58 17.63
CA SER A 500 29.44 -12.72 17.66
C SER A 500 28.88 -12.92 16.24
N ALA A 501 29.46 -12.26 15.24
CA ALA A 501 29.07 -12.44 13.85
C ALA A 501 29.39 -13.86 13.34
N GLU A 502 30.60 -14.37 13.64
CA GLU A 502 31.02 -15.74 13.33
C GLU A 502 30.00 -16.74 13.89
N PHE A 503 29.72 -16.67 15.19
CA PHE A 503 28.73 -17.53 15.85
C PHE A 503 27.35 -17.49 15.17
N ASN A 504 26.84 -16.31 14.83
CA ASN A 504 25.51 -16.20 14.22
C ASN A 504 25.49 -16.64 12.74
N TYR A 505 26.58 -16.46 11.99
CA TYR A 505 26.68 -17.03 10.65
C TYR A 505 26.73 -18.56 10.70
N GLU A 506 27.43 -19.16 11.66
CA GLU A 506 27.44 -20.61 11.88
C GLU A 506 26.03 -21.12 12.20
N LYS A 507 25.28 -20.44 13.07
CA LYS A 507 23.87 -20.74 13.33
C LYS A 507 22.97 -20.63 12.10
N ALA A 508 23.21 -19.65 11.24
CA ALA A 508 22.48 -19.57 9.98
C ALA A 508 22.76 -20.78 9.07
N LEU A 509 24.01 -21.28 9.04
CA LEU A 509 24.40 -22.46 8.28
C LEU A 509 23.93 -23.78 8.89
N GLU A 510 23.79 -23.87 10.22
CA GLU A 510 23.16 -25.02 10.88
C GLU A 510 21.71 -25.20 10.39
N LEU A 511 20.98 -24.09 10.23
CA LEU A 511 19.58 -24.10 9.77
C LEU A 511 19.45 -24.18 8.25
N ASN A 512 20.41 -23.64 7.51
CA ASN A 512 20.47 -23.71 6.05
C ASN A 512 21.92 -23.90 5.59
N PRO A 513 22.36 -25.16 5.41
CA PRO A 513 23.75 -25.49 5.07
C PRO A 513 24.26 -24.85 3.77
N ASP A 514 23.36 -24.53 2.84
CA ASP A 514 23.71 -24.00 1.53
C ASP A 514 23.45 -22.49 1.43
N GLN A 515 23.42 -21.78 2.56
CA GLN A 515 23.25 -20.33 2.52
C GLN A 515 24.55 -19.64 2.05
N ALA A 516 24.64 -19.38 0.74
CA ALA A 516 25.73 -18.68 0.06
C ALA A 516 26.26 -17.44 0.80
N LEU A 517 25.38 -16.54 1.28
CA LEU A 517 25.86 -15.32 1.97
C LEU A 517 26.58 -15.62 3.29
N ALA A 518 26.11 -16.61 4.05
CA ALA A 518 26.76 -17.02 5.29
C ALA A 518 28.10 -17.73 5.01
N LEU A 519 28.15 -18.63 4.02
CA LEU A 519 29.39 -19.28 3.58
C LEU A 519 30.44 -18.25 3.15
N PHE A 520 30.05 -17.30 2.31
CA PHE A 520 30.92 -16.22 1.83
C PHE A 520 31.44 -15.34 2.98
N SER A 521 30.56 -14.92 3.88
CA SER A 521 30.93 -14.02 4.98
C SER A 521 31.84 -14.71 5.99
N LEU A 522 31.59 -15.98 6.32
CA LEU A 522 32.48 -16.76 7.18
C LEU A 522 33.81 -17.06 6.52
N CYS A 523 33.82 -17.37 5.21
CA CYS A 523 35.06 -17.55 4.47
C CYS A 523 35.94 -16.29 4.54
N GLN A 524 35.37 -15.10 4.33
CA GLN A 524 36.08 -13.83 4.50
C GLN A 524 36.61 -13.63 5.93
N ALA A 525 35.78 -13.92 6.93
CA ALA A 525 36.18 -13.82 8.33
C ALA A 525 37.35 -14.77 8.65
N TYR A 526 37.30 -16.02 8.18
CA TYR A 526 38.34 -17.01 8.42
C TYR A 526 39.65 -16.71 7.69
N ILE A 527 39.60 -16.12 6.48
CA ILE A 527 40.80 -15.63 5.80
C ILE A 527 41.47 -14.53 6.65
N ARG A 528 40.68 -13.53 7.08
CA ARG A 528 41.16 -12.43 7.94
C ARG A 528 41.77 -12.95 9.24
N ASP A 529 41.13 -13.94 9.86
CA ASP A 529 41.54 -14.50 11.15
C ASP A 529 42.59 -15.64 11.00
N LYS A 530 43.16 -15.80 9.80
CA LYS A 530 44.19 -16.80 9.43
C LYS A 530 43.76 -18.27 9.67
N LYS A 531 42.46 -18.54 9.75
CA LYS A 531 41.86 -19.89 9.84
C LYS A 531 41.74 -20.52 8.44
N ILE A 532 42.85 -20.60 7.70
CA ILE A 532 42.88 -20.85 6.25
C ILE A 532 42.25 -22.19 5.83
N VAL A 533 42.48 -23.26 6.60
CA VAL A 533 41.89 -24.59 6.31
C VAL A 533 40.36 -24.54 6.31
N ARG A 534 39.77 -23.90 7.34
CA ARG A 534 38.31 -23.74 7.43
C ARG A 534 37.77 -22.82 6.33
N ALA A 535 38.52 -21.76 5.97
CA ALA A 535 38.13 -20.88 4.87
C ALA A 535 38.01 -21.66 3.55
N ARG A 536 38.99 -22.52 3.25
CA ARG A 536 38.98 -23.37 2.06
C ARG A 536 37.77 -24.32 2.02
N GLU A 537 37.44 -24.96 3.14
CA GLU A 537 36.25 -25.82 3.22
C GLU A 537 34.96 -25.07 2.90
N LEU A 538 34.79 -23.87 3.45
CA LEU A 538 33.60 -23.04 3.19
C LEU A 538 33.55 -22.54 1.74
N PHE A 539 34.70 -22.20 1.17
CA PHE A 539 34.80 -21.76 -0.22
C PHE A 539 34.44 -22.86 -1.21
N GLU A 540 34.87 -24.10 -0.95
CA GLU A 540 34.49 -25.27 -1.77
C GLU A 540 32.98 -25.56 -1.70
N ARG A 541 32.36 -25.38 -0.53
CA ARG A 541 30.89 -25.44 -0.40
C ARG A 541 30.22 -24.34 -1.20
N LEU A 542 30.72 -23.10 -1.11
CA LEU A 542 30.17 -21.96 -1.84
C LEU A 542 30.20 -22.18 -3.36
N LYS A 543 31.28 -22.74 -3.90
CA LYS A 543 31.42 -23.07 -5.34
C LYS A 543 30.42 -24.12 -5.84
N ARG A 544 29.94 -25.02 -4.97
CA ARG A 544 28.95 -26.05 -5.33
C ARG A 544 27.53 -25.51 -5.43
N ILE A 545 27.27 -24.32 -4.87
CA ILE A 545 25.97 -23.67 -4.99
C ILE A 545 25.88 -23.10 -6.42
N PRO A 546 24.83 -23.46 -7.19
CA PRO A 546 24.64 -22.90 -8.54
C PRO A 546 24.70 -21.37 -8.50
N THR A 547 25.38 -20.75 -9.46
CA THR A 547 25.53 -19.28 -9.53
C THR A 547 24.18 -18.57 -9.56
N THR A 548 23.14 -19.23 -10.08
CA THR A 548 21.74 -18.78 -10.05
C THR A 548 21.13 -18.74 -8.64
N GLY A 549 21.66 -19.49 -7.68
CA GLY A 549 21.30 -19.46 -6.26
C GLY A 549 22.09 -18.44 -5.43
N ILE A 550 23.20 -17.91 -5.95
CA ILE A 550 24.04 -16.90 -5.29
C ILE A 550 23.54 -15.49 -5.62
N VAL A 551 22.29 -15.21 -5.27
CA VAL A 551 21.56 -14.03 -5.78
C VAL A 551 22.07 -12.69 -5.20
N ASN A 552 22.90 -12.73 -4.14
CA ASN A 552 23.39 -11.55 -3.44
C ASN A 552 24.92 -11.37 -3.46
N ILE A 553 25.68 -12.26 -4.12
CA ILE A 553 27.14 -12.14 -4.23
C ILE A 553 27.47 -12.04 -5.72
N SER A 554 28.17 -10.99 -6.12
CA SER A 554 28.58 -10.85 -7.52
C SER A 554 29.62 -11.90 -7.86
N GLU A 555 29.64 -12.38 -9.12
CA GLU A 555 30.72 -13.24 -9.63
C GLU A 555 32.10 -12.61 -9.43
N ARG A 556 32.16 -11.27 -9.46
CA ARG A 556 33.36 -10.52 -9.10
C ARG A 556 33.74 -10.73 -7.63
N GLY A 557 32.79 -10.63 -6.70
CA GLY A 557 33.03 -10.87 -5.28
C GLY A 557 33.49 -12.30 -4.98
N ILE A 558 32.96 -13.30 -5.70
CA ILE A 558 33.42 -14.70 -5.58
C ILE A 558 34.87 -14.83 -6.06
N ARG A 559 35.22 -14.23 -7.20
CA ARG A 559 36.60 -14.22 -7.72
C ARG A 559 37.57 -13.52 -6.77
N GLU A 560 37.20 -12.34 -6.27
CA GLU A 560 38.02 -11.62 -5.28
C GLU A 560 38.22 -12.43 -4.00
N LEU A 561 37.21 -13.19 -3.56
CA LEU A 561 37.34 -14.09 -2.42
C LEU A 561 38.34 -15.23 -2.69
N GLU A 562 38.29 -15.82 -3.88
CA GLU A 562 39.22 -16.86 -4.33
C GLU A 562 40.67 -16.38 -4.34
N GLU A 563 40.92 -15.22 -4.94
CA GLU A 563 42.26 -14.62 -5.01
C GLU A 563 42.83 -14.34 -3.61
N ASN A 564 41.99 -13.82 -2.70
CA ASN A 564 42.39 -13.56 -1.32
C ASN A 564 42.71 -14.87 -0.56
N LEU A 565 41.94 -15.93 -0.80
CA LEU A 565 42.19 -17.23 -0.21
C LEU A 565 43.51 -17.83 -0.69
N ILE A 566 43.76 -17.80 -2.01
CA ILE A 566 45.02 -18.28 -2.62
C ILE A 566 46.22 -17.53 -2.06
N ARG A 567 46.14 -16.20 -1.94
CA ARG A 567 47.21 -15.39 -1.35
C ARG A 567 47.48 -15.79 0.09
N ALA A 568 46.44 -15.94 0.91
CA ALA A 568 46.58 -16.30 2.31
C ALA A 568 47.16 -17.72 2.50
N GLU A 569 46.91 -18.63 1.56
CA GLU A 569 47.51 -19.97 1.55
C GLU A 569 48.99 -19.95 1.18
N GLN A 570 49.38 -19.13 0.20
CA GLN A 570 50.79 -18.91 -0.14
C GLN A 570 51.54 -18.34 1.05
N GLU A 571 51.00 -17.31 1.71
CA GLU A 571 51.58 -16.73 2.92
C GLU A 571 51.75 -17.77 4.05
N LEU A 572 50.76 -18.65 4.24
CA LEU A 572 50.83 -19.72 5.24
C LEU A 572 51.94 -20.73 4.92
N VAL A 573 52.07 -21.13 3.65
CA VAL A 573 53.12 -22.04 3.17
C VAL A 573 54.50 -21.41 3.36
N ASP A 574 54.67 -20.14 2.98
CA ASP A 574 55.92 -19.41 3.12
C ASP A 574 56.33 -19.26 4.59
N THR A 575 55.36 -19.06 5.50
CA THR A 575 55.59 -18.96 6.95
C THR A 575 56.00 -20.31 7.57
N ILE A 576 55.49 -21.42 7.04
CA ILE A 576 55.86 -22.77 7.50
C ILE A 576 57.20 -23.20 6.90
N GLY A 577 57.51 -22.82 5.66
CA GLY A 577 58.76 -23.15 4.97
C GLY A 577 59.98 -22.33 5.40
N THR A 578 59.79 -21.25 6.17
CA THR A 578 60.85 -20.41 6.74
C THR A 578 61.16 -20.68 8.22
N LYS A 579 60.46 -21.62 8.86
CA LYS A 579 60.78 -22.18 10.18
C LYS A 579 61.45 -23.53 10.03
#